data_AF-A0A2T3Y076-F1
#
_entry.id   AF-A0A2T3Y076-F1
#
_cell.length_a   1.000
_cell.length_b   1.000
_cell.length_c   1.000
_cell.angle_alpha   90.00
_cell.angle_beta   90.00
_cell.angle_gamma   90.00
#
_symmetry.space_group_name_H-M   'P 1'
#
loop_
_entity.id
_entity.type
_entity.pdbx_description
1 polymer ?
#
loop_
_entity_poly.entity_id
_entity_poly.type
_entity_poly.pdbx_seq_one_letter_code
_entity_poly.pdbx_strand_id
1 'polypeptide(L)'
;MSHTDADAPLRGSCHCGAVRFEVRTALEPATRCNCSLCRRRGAVMSAPFEADHLTIVSGHDALALYQFNTRVAKHYFCRHCGIYTFHQTRMNPKLWRVNVACLEGVDPYALEASVADGASLSVVEES
;
A
#
# COMPACT_ATOMS: atom_id res chain seq x y z
N MET A 1 -9.96 13.71 -24.39
CA MET A 1 -10.36 14.09 -23.03
C MET A 1 -9.08 14.22 -22.23
N SER A 2 -8.84 15.45 -21.75
CA SER A 2 -7.76 15.97 -20.90
C SER A 2 -6.62 15.05 -20.48
N HIS A 3 -5.42 15.46 -20.88
CA HIS A 3 -4.11 15.08 -20.33
C HIS A 3 -4.12 15.08 -18.80
N THR A 4 -3.88 13.92 -18.18
CA THR A 4 -3.43 13.84 -16.79
C THR A 4 -1.92 14.00 -16.77
N ASP A 5 -1.44 15.00 -16.02
CA ASP A 5 -0.03 15.18 -15.67
C ASP A 5 0.57 13.87 -15.16
N ALA A 6 1.38 13.21 -15.99
CA ALA A 6 2.05 11.96 -15.64
C ALA A 6 3.20 12.15 -14.63
N ASP A 7 3.39 13.38 -14.10
CA ASP A 7 4.54 13.74 -13.28
C ASP A 7 4.20 14.55 -12.01
N ALA A 8 2.93 14.64 -11.62
CA ALA A 8 2.55 15.18 -10.31
C ALA A 8 2.40 14.04 -9.29
N PRO A 9 2.96 14.17 -8.06
CA PRO A 9 2.75 13.16 -7.04
C PRO A 9 1.29 13.14 -6.59
N LEU A 10 0.75 11.94 -6.38
CA LEU A 10 -0.57 11.74 -5.80
C LEU A 10 -0.51 11.99 -4.30
N ARG A 11 -1.47 12.74 -3.78
CA ARG A 11 -1.62 12.98 -2.33
C ARG A 11 -2.40 11.86 -1.69
N GLY A 12 -2.00 11.48 -0.48
CA GLY A 12 -2.74 10.50 0.29
C GLY A 12 -2.66 10.73 1.79
N SER A 13 -3.60 10.14 2.50
CA SER A 13 -3.68 10.22 3.95
C SER A 13 -4.34 8.99 4.55
N CYS A 14 -4.08 8.75 5.83
CA CYS A 14 -4.94 7.86 6.62
C CYS A 14 -6.27 8.56 6.94
N HIS A 15 -7.28 7.80 7.36
CA HIS A 15 -8.63 8.33 7.65
C HIS A 15 -8.65 9.52 8.62
N CYS A 16 -7.87 9.47 9.72
CA CYS A 16 -7.84 10.56 10.70
C CYS A 16 -6.92 11.73 10.31
N GLY A 17 -6.24 11.66 9.15
CA GLY A 17 -5.34 12.71 8.67
C GLY A 17 -4.01 12.86 9.43
N ALA A 18 -3.75 12.02 10.45
CA ALA A 18 -2.49 12.06 11.21
C ALA A 18 -1.28 11.70 10.34
N VAL A 19 -1.43 10.70 9.47
CA VAL A 19 -0.44 10.32 8.46
C VAL A 19 -0.85 10.94 7.13
N ARG A 20 0.03 11.75 6.55
CA ARG A 20 -0.12 12.32 5.19
C ARG A 20 1.14 12.04 4.40
N PHE A 21 0.98 11.73 3.12
CA PHE A 21 2.08 11.35 2.25
C PHE A 21 1.79 11.76 0.80
N GLU A 22 2.86 11.80 0.01
CA GLU A 22 2.85 12.00 -1.44
C GLU A 22 3.51 10.79 -2.10
N VAL A 23 2.96 10.35 -3.24
CA VAL A 23 3.47 9.16 -3.94
C VAL A 23 3.44 9.31 -5.46
N ARG A 24 4.52 8.92 -6.14
CA ARG A 24 4.59 8.80 -7.60
C ARG A 24 4.43 7.35 -8.03
N THR A 25 3.25 6.98 -8.50
CA THR A 25 2.95 5.61 -8.96
C THR A 25 1.77 5.59 -9.92
N ALA A 26 1.73 4.58 -10.79
CA ALA A 26 0.53 4.27 -11.55
C ALA A 26 -0.50 3.55 -10.65
N LEU A 27 -1.79 3.88 -10.83
CA LEU A 27 -2.87 3.17 -10.14
C LEU A 27 -3.01 1.73 -10.66
N GLU A 28 -2.65 1.51 -11.91
CA GLU A 28 -2.69 0.20 -12.58
C GLU A 28 -1.28 -0.31 -12.95
N PRO A 29 -1.05 -1.64 -12.88
CA PRO A 29 -1.99 -2.68 -12.50
C PRO A 29 -2.30 -2.66 -10.99
N ALA A 30 -3.59 -2.58 -10.66
CA ALA A 30 -4.07 -2.68 -9.29
C ALA A 30 -4.09 -4.15 -8.86
N THR A 31 -3.76 -4.44 -7.60
CA THR A 31 -3.70 -5.84 -7.12
C THR A 31 -4.16 -5.98 -5.69
N ARG A 32 -4.89 -7.06 -5.43
CA ARG A 32 -5.18 -7.62 -4.11
C ARG A 32 -4.28 -8.83 -3.86
N CYS A 33 -4.16 -9.25 -2.60
CA CYS A 33 -3.39 -10.45 -2.26
C CYS A 33 -4.22 -11.35 -1.35
N ASN A 34 -4.18 -12.66 -1.61
CA ASN A 34 -4.96 -13.68 -0.88
C ASN A 34 -4.26 -14.22 0.40
N CYS A 35 -3.05 -13.74 0.74
CA CYS A 35 -2.34 -14.21 1.93
C CYS A 35 -3.15 -13.91 3.21
N SER A 36 -2.83 -14.61 4.30
CA SER A 36 -3.58 -14.53 5.57
C SER A 36 -3.71 -13.09 6.12
N LEU A 37 -2.70 -12.25 5.95
CA LEU A 37 -2.77 -10.83 6.33
C LEU A 37 -3.59 -10.01 5.33
N CYS A 38 -3.30 -10.13 4.03
CA CYS A 38 -3.87 -9.26 3.00
C CYS A 38 -5.38 -9.49 2.82
N ARG A 39 -5.85 -10.74 2.96
CA ARG A 39 -7.30 -11.04 2.95
C ARG A 39 -8.06 -10.34 4.07
N ARG A 40 -7.42 -10.13 5.24
CA ARG A 40 -8.01 -9.40 6.39
C ARG A 40 -8.00 -7.88 6.18
N ARG A 41 -6.99 -7.36 5.49
CA ARG A 41 -6.91 -5.93 5.18
C ARG A 41 -7.87 -5.51 4.07
N GLY A 42 -8.12 -6.39 3.10
CA GLY A 42 -9.03 -6.08 2.00
C GLY A 42 -8.60 -4.90 1.13
N ALA A 43 -7.32 -4.51 1.16
CA ALA A 43 -6.82 -3.34 0.43
C ALA A 43 -6.56 -3.65 -1.05
N VAL A 44 -6.79 -2.66 -1.92
CA VAL A 44 -6.32 -2.63 -3.31
C VAL A 44 -5.02 -1.85 -3.33
N MET A 45 -3.97 -2.45 -3.89
CA MET A 45 -2.63 -1.87 -3.92
C MET A 45 -2.29 -1.37 -5.31
N SER A 46 -1.64 -0.20 -5.39
CA SER A 46 -1.12 0.41 -6.63
C SER A 46 -0.12 -0.48 -7.37
N ALA A 47 0.31 -0.08 -8.57
CA ALA A 47 1.53 -0.61 -9.16
C ALA A 47 2.72 -0.45 -8.19
N PRO A 48 3.74 -1.33 -8.25
CA PRO A 48 4.94 -1.16 -7.45
C PRO A 48 5.74 0.07 -7.88
N PHE A 49 6.41 0.72 -6.92
CA PHE A 49 7.26 1.90 -7.13
C PHE A 49 8.52 1.85 -6.24
N GLU A 50 9.54 2.62 -6.59
CA GLU A 50 10.81 2.72 -5.82
C GLU A 50 10.65 3.57 -4.56
N ALA A 51 11.51 3.36 -3.55
CA ALA A 51 11.34 3.98 -2.24
C ALA A 51 11.35 5.53 -2.26
N ASP A 52 12.11 6.13 -3.17
CA ASP A 52 12.23 7.59 -3.36
C ASP A 52 10.98 8.24 -3.98
N HIS A 53 10.04 7.43 -4.49
CA HIS A 53 8.76 7.90 -4.98
C HIS A 53 7.72 8.12 -3.86
N LEU A 54 8.02 7.78 -2.61
CA LEU A 54 7.14 7.98 -1.46
C LEU A 54 7.74 8.97 -0.46
N THR A 55 7.03 10.06 -0.23
CA THR A 55 7.41 11.07 0.76
C THR A 55 6.35 11.13 1.85
N ILE A 56 6.74 10.89 3.11
CA ILE A 56 5.84 11.10 4.25
C ILE A 56 5.87 12.59 4.59
N VAL A 57 4.77 13.29 4.32
CA VAL A 57 4.62 14.73 4.56
C VAL A 57 4.44 15.01 6.05
N SER A 58 3.71 14.15 6.78
CA SER A 58 3.55 14.26 8.23
C SER A 58 3.11 12.94 8.87
N GLY A 59 3.32 12.82 10.20
CA GLY A 59 2.84 11.68 10.99
C GLY A 59 3.79 10.48 11.03
N HIS A 60 5.11 10.72 11.00
CA HIS A 60 6.11 9.66 11.14
C HIS A 60 5.96 8.88 12.45
N ASP A 61 5.61 9.57 13.53
CA ASP A 61 5.31 9.03 14.86
C ASP A 61 3.94 8.32 14.95
N ALA A 62 3.01 8.70 14.07
CA ALA A 62 1.71 8.05 13.93
C ALA A 62 1.77 6.76 13.08
N LEU A 63 2.88 6.49 12.39
CA LEU A 63 3.08 5.27 11.60
C LEU A 63 3.57 4.12 12.48
N ALA A 64 2.79 3.05 12.54
CA ALA A 64 3.19 1.78 13.13
C ALA A 64 3.68 0.80 12.05
N LEU A 65 4.74 0.07 12.37
CA LEU A 65 5.30 -0.99 11.54
C LEU A 65 4.82 -2.36 12.02
N TYR A 66 4.32 -3.17 11.10
CA TYR A 66 4.04 -4.59 11.30
C TYR A 66 4.86 -5.46 10.35
N GLN A 67 5.54 -6.45 10.90
CA GLN A 67 6.33 -7.47 10.19
C GLN A 67 5.97 -8.85 10.73
N PHE A 68 5.86 -9.83 9.84
CA PHE A 68 5.54 -11.22 10.19
C PHE A 68 6.21 -12.19 9.21
N ASN A 69 6.07 -13.49 9.45
CA ASN A 69 6.66 -14.55 8.62
C ASN A 69 8.17 -14.34 8.44
N THR A 70 8.69 -14.16 7.22
CA THR A 70 10.11 -13.89 6.96
C THR A 70 10.60 -12.52 7.45
N ARG A 71 9.70 -11.65 7.93
CA ARG A 71 9.98 -10.26 8.35
C ARG A 71 10.58 -9.37 7.25
N VAL A 72 10.54 -9.79 5.98
CA VAL A 72 11.06 -9.01 4.84
C VAL A 72 10.11 -7.87 4.48
N ALA A 73 8.81 -8.14 4.32
CA ALA A 73 7.83 -7.08 4.06
C ALA A 73 7.64 -6.20 5.29
N LYS A 74 7.60 -4.88 5.07
CA LYS A 74 7.36 -3.87 6.11
C LYS A 74 6.02 -3.21 5.85
N HIS A 75 5.02 -3.53 6.66
CA HIS A 75 3.67 -2.99 6.49
C HIS A 75 3.41 -1.82 7.43
N TYR A 76 3.03 -0.67 6.88
CA TYR A 76 2.80 0.54 7.65
C TYR A 76 1.32 0.87 7.75
N PHE A 77 0.87 1.21 8.95
CA PHE A 77 -0.50 1.61 9.22
C PHE A 77 -0.55 2.73 10.26
N CYS A 78 -1.60 3.53 10.24
CA CYS A 78 -1.79 4.57 11.25
C CYS A 78 -2.15 3.94 12.60
N ARG A 79 -1.37 4.24 13.65
CA ARG A 79 -1.63 3.74 15.01
C ARG A 79 -2.89 4.30 15.65
N HIS A 80 -3.45 5.38 15.11
CA HIS A 80 -4.64 6.05 15.66
C HIS A 80 -5.94 5.54 15.05
N CYS A 81 -5.99 5.38 13.71
CA CYS A 81 -7.21 4.95 13.01
C CYS A 81 -7.13 3.55 12.37
N GLY A 82 -5.98 2.87 12.48
CA GLY A 82 -5.79 1.52 11.94
C GLY A 82 -5.62 1.43 10.42
N ILE A 83 -5.78 2.53 9.68
CA ILE A 83 -5.70 2.52 8.22
C ILE A 83 -4.32 2.08 7.73
N TYR A 84 -4.32 1.05 6.91
CA TYR A 84 -3.17 0.52 6.20
C TYR A 84 -2.82 1.42 5.01
N THR A 85 -1.67 2.11 5.08
CA THR A 85 -1.28 3.14 4.11
C THR A 85 -0.45 2.56 2.98
N PHE A 86 0.72 2.00 3.28
CA PHE A 86 1.67 1.49 2.29
C PHE A 86 2.54 0.38 2.88
N HIS A 87 3.31 -0.29 2.03
CA HIS A 87 4.29 -1.27 2.48
C HIS A 87 5.48 -1.41 1.53
N GLN A 88 6.61 -1.81 2.08
CA GLN A 88 7.72 -2.40 1.34
C GLN A 88 7.38 -3.87 1.03
N THR A 89 7.49 -4.28 -0.23
CA THR A 89 7.05 -5.61 -0.65
C THR A 89 8.02 -6.70 -0.19
N ARG A 90 7.52 -7.94 -0.07
CA ARG A 90 8.36 -9.11 0.17
C ARG A 90 9.12 -9.56 -1.08
N MET A 91 8.44 -9.60 -2.22
CA MET A 91 8.97 -10.18 -3.46
C MET A 91 10.19 -9.41 -3.98
N ASN A 92 10.14 -8.08 -3.88
CA ASN A 92 11.29 -7.22 -4.14
C ASN A 92 11.36 -6.15 -3.04
N PRO A 93 12.29 -6.28 -2.07
CA PRO A 93 12.45 -5.32 -0.99
C PRO A 93 12.84 -3.90 -1.43
N LYS A 94 13.19 -3.66 -2.70
CA LYS A 94 13.39 -2.30 -3.22
C LYS A 94 12.06 -1.60 -3.51
N LEU A 95 11.02 -2.38 -3.79
CA LEU A 95 9.72 -1.87 -4.22
C LEU A 95 8.75 -1.69 -3.06
N TRP A 96 7.89 -0.70 -3.23
CA TRP A 96 6.82 -0.30 -2.33
C TRP A 96 5.49 -0.27 -3.08
N ARG A 97 4.39 -0.33 -2.33
CA ARG A 97 3.02 -0.15 -2.86
C ARG A 97 2.18 0.62 -1.87
N VAL A 98 1.25 1.43 -2.38
CA VAL A 98 0.30 2.22 -1.59
C VAL A 98 -1.10 1.64 -1.71
N ASN A 99 -1.87 1.70 -0.62
CA ASN A 99 -3.30 1.42 -0.63
C ASN A 99 -4.01 2.55 -1.37
N VAL A 100 -4.59 2.24 -2.53
CA VAL A 100 -5.19 3.27 -3.41
C VAL A 100 -6.38 3.97 -2.75
N ALA A 101 -7.04 3.34 -1.77
CA ALA A 101 -8.11 3.94 -0.98
C ALA A 101 -7.64 5.06 -0.04
N CYS A 102 -6.32 5.23 0.14
CA CYS A 102 -5.74 6.34 0.88
C CYS A 102 -5.44 7.56 -0.01
N LEU A 103 -5.58 7.45 -1.33
CA LEU A 103 -5.24 8.49 -2.28
C LEU A 103 -6.43 9.42 -2.54
N GLU A 104 -6.18 10.73 -2.59
CA GLU A 104 -7.19 11.73 -2.86
C GLU A 104 -7.77 11.55 -4.28
N GLY A 105 -9.10 11.57 -4.40
CA GLY A 105 -9.78 11.49 -5.70
C GLY A 105 -9.76 10.10 -6.35
N VAL A 106 -9.27 9.06 -5.68
CA VAL A 106 -9.23 7.69 -6.21
C VAL A 106 -10.36 6.86 -5.60
N ASP A 107 -11.25 6.33 -6.44
CA ASP A 107 -12.24 5.34 -6.04
C ASP A 107 -11.64 3.91 -6.16
N PRO A 108 -11.35 3.21 -5.04
CA PRO A 108 -10.80 1.86 -5.09
C PRO A 108 -11.77 0.81 -5.66
N TYR A 109 -13.08 1.11 -5.73
CA TYR A 109 -14.09 0.20 -6.26
C TYR A 109 -14.25 0.33 -7.78
N ALA A 110 -13.76 1.42 -8.37
CA ALA A 110 -13.77 1.63 -9.81
C ALA A 110 -12.60 0.92 -10.53
N LEU A 111 -11.59 0.45 -9.77
CA LEU A 111 -10.40 -0.20 -10.32
C LEU A 111 -10.60 -1.71 -10.46
N GLU A 112 -10.26 -2.26 -11.62
CA GLU A 112 -10.10 -3.71 -11.78
C GLU A 112 -8.80 -4.17 -11.10
N ALA A 113 -8.92 -5.04 -10.09
CA ALA A 113 -7.77 -5.51 -9.34
C ALA A 113 -7.63 -7.03 -9.46
N SER A 114 -6.49 -7.48 -9.99
CA SER A 114 -6.12 -8.90 -9.98
C SER A 114 -5.82 -9.40 -8.57
N VAL A 115 -5.87 -10.71 -8.34
CA VAL A 115 -5.50 -11.32 -7.05
C VAL A 115 -4.17 -12.03 -7.20
N ALA A 116 -3.14 -11.53 -6.53
CA ALA A 116 -1.87 -12.23 -6.39
C ALA A 116 -1.98 -13.39 -5.40
N ASP A 117 -1.37 -14.52 -5.75
CA ASP A 117 -1.26 -15.67 -4.86
C ASP A 117 -0.12 -15.47 -3.83
N GLY A 118 -0.40 -14.69 -2.80
CA GLY A 118 0.51 -14.52 -1.68
C GLY A 118 0.40 -15.62 -0.61
N ALA A 119 -0.64 -16.47 -0.68
CA ALA A 119 -0.83 -17.58 0.24
C ALA A 119 0.27 -18.64 0.05
N SER A 120 0.61 -18.98 -1.19
CA SER A 120 1.70 -19.91 -1.53
C SER A 120 3.09 -19.45 -1.08
N LEU A 121 3.24 -18.18 -0.70
CA LEU A 121 4.51 -17.66 -0.21
C LEU A 121 4.73 -17.95 1.29
N SER A 122 3.74 -18.42 2.05
CA SER A 122 3.94 -18.71 3.49
C SER A 122 5.13 -19.66 3.72
N VAL A 123 5.93 -19.43 4.77
CA VAL A 123 6.98 -20.39 5.19
C VAL A 123 6.63 -21.08 6.51
N VAL A 124 5.42 -20.81 7.02
CA VAL A 124 4.83 -21.53 8.15
C VAL A 124 3.74 -22.44 7.58
N GLU A 125 3.73 -23.70 8.04
CA GLU A 125 2.69 -24.66 7.71
C GLU A 125 1.36 -24.20 8.35
N GLU A 126 0.25 -24.36 7.63
CA GLU A 126 -1.08 -24.07 8.17
C GLU A 126 -1.44 -25.18 9.18
N SER A 127 -1.53 -24.81 10.46
CA SER A 127 -1.95 -25.68 11.56
C SER A 127 -3.47 -25.83 11.64
#